data_AF-X1PRR2-F1
#
_entry.id   AF-X1PRR2-F1
#
_cell.length_a   1.000
_cell.length_b   1.000
_cell.length_c   1.000
_cell.angle_alpha   90.00
_cell.angle_beta   90.00
_cell.angle_gamma   90.00
#
_symmetry.space_group_name_H-M   'P 1'
#
loop_
_entity.id
_entity.type
_entity.pdbx_description
1 polymer ?
#
loop_
_entity_poly.entity_id
_entity_poly.type
_entity_poly.pdbx_seq_one_letter_code
_entity_poly.pdbx_strand_id
1 'polypeptide(L)'
;MGYIFFYISEKKDIRNFGSHSTGATNLLRLKGWKFALPVLVIDFLKGFLPVFFALKFFQDKQFALICGFLAVLGHCFPVYIKFKGGKGVATTFGAYSILAFKPFLLCLAVFLIVSKTSR
;
A
#
# COMPACT_ATOMS: atom_id res chain seq x y z
N MET A 1 2.94 2.23 5.74
CA MET A 1 4.15 2.94 6.24
C MET A 1 3.87 4.35 6.77
N GLY A 2 2.68 4.92 6.54
CA GLY A 2 2.37 6.29 6.96
C GLY A 2 2.40 6.55 8.47
N TYR A 3 2.27 5.52 9.32
CA TYR A 3 2.46 5.67 10.76
C TYR A 3 3.85 6.19 11.11
N ILE A 4 4.90 5.61 10.53
CA ILE A 4 6.29 5.97 10.84
C ILE A 4 6.58 7.40 10.37
N PHE A 5 6.19 7.73 9.14
CA PHE A 5 6.36 9.09 8.58
C PHE A 5 5.64 10.15 9.41
N PHE A 6 4.41 9.88 9.85
CA PHE A 6 3.66 10.81 10.68
C PHE A 6 4.23 10.90 12.09
N TYR A 7 4.63 9.78 12.69
CA TYR A 7 5.22 9.75 14.03
C TYR A 7 6.57 10.48 14.08
N ILE A 8 7.44 10.34 13.07
CA ILE A 8 8.70 11.08 13.01
C ILE A 8 8.44 12.58 12.86
N SER A 9 7.41 12.99 12.12
CA SER A 9 7.11 14.40 11.89
C SER A 9 6.37 15.08 13.04
N GLU A 10 5.40 14.41 13.67
CA GLU A 10 4.48 15.01 14.66
C GLU A 10 4.62 14.41 16.07
N LYS A 11 5.37 13.31 16.23
CA LYS A 11 5.45 12.51 17.47
C LYS A 11 4.10 12.08 18.03
N LYS A 12 3.08 12.04 17.18
CA LYS A 12 1.70 11.66 17.49
C LYS A 12 1.28 10.46 16.67
N ASP A 13 0.25 9.76 17.13
CA ASP A 13 -0.32 8.62 16.42
C ASP A 13 -1.29 9.08 15.34
N ILE A 14 -0.98 8.81 14.06
CA ILE A 14 -1.83 9.14 12.90
C ILE A 14 -3.24 8.51 13.00
N ARG A 15 -3.39 7.43 13.76
CA ARG A 15 -4.68 6.74 13.95
C ARG A 15 -5.68 7.57 14.75
N ASN A 16 -5.23 8.59 15.46
CA ASN A 16 -6.09 9.53 16.18
C ASN A 16 -6.54 10.71 15.31
N PHE A 17 -6.14 10.75 14.02
CA PHE A 17 -6.40 11.88 13.13
C PHE A 17 -7.02 11.42 11.80
N GLY A 18 -7.90 12.28 11.25
CA GLY A 18 -8.51 12.08 9.94
C GLY A 18 -9.32 10.78 9.85
N SER A 19 -9.03 9.94 8.86
CA SER A 19 -9.74 8.67 8.64
C SER A 19 -9.27 7.52 9.53
N HIS A 20 -8.43 7.80 10.54
CA HIS A 20 -7.89 6.81 11.49
C HIS A 20 -7.05 5.70 10.83
N SER A 21 -6.65 5.89 9.57
CA SER A 21 -5.88 4.92 8.78
C SER A 21 -4.44 5.38 8.63
N THR A 22 -3.51 4.43 8.53
CA THR A 22 -2.08 4.70 8.33
C THR A 22 -1.68 4.83 6.85
N GLY A 23 -2.65 4.78 5.94
CA GLY A 23 -2.42 4.83 4.49
C GLY A 23 -2.15 6.22 3.93
N ALA A 24 -1.63 6.26 2.70
CA ALA A 24 -1.27 7.49 1.99
C ALA A 24 -2.43 8.49 1.86
N THR A 25 -3.68 8.03 1.70
CA THR A 25 -4.85 8.91 1.58
C THR A 25 -5.12 9.71 2.87
N ASN A 26 -4.93 9.11 4.05
CA ASN A 26 -5.09 9.85 5.31
C ASN A 26 -3.96 10.87 5.46
N LEU A 27 -2.74 10.47 5.10
CA LEU A 27 -1.58 11.35 5.13
C LEU A 27 -1.70 12.51 4.13
N LEU A 28 -2.33 12.29 2.98
CA LEU A 28 -2.65 13.33 2.00
C LEU A 28 -3.57 14.40 2.61
N ARG A 29 -4.58 13.97 3.39
CA ARG A 29 -5.51 14.88 4.08
C ARG A 29 -4.85 15.66 5.22
N LEU A 30 -3.92 15.04 5.94
CA LEU A 30 -3.31 15.63 7.15
C LEU A 30 -2.05 16.46 6.88
N LYS A 31 -1.22 16.05 5.91
CA LYS A 31 0.13 16.60 5.68
C LYS A 31 0.36 17.02 4.22
N GLY A 32 -0.60 16.78 3.33
CA GLY A 32 -0.49 17.10 1.91
C GLY A 32 0.30 16.07 1.09
N TRP A 33 0.41 16.35 -0.21
CA TRP A 33 0.90 15.40 -1.21
C TRP A 33 2.39 15.05 -1.06
N LYS A 34 3.21 15.98 -0.55
CA LYS A 34 4.64 15.77 -0.33
C LYS A 34 4.94 14.62 0.64
N PHE A 35 4.07 14.40 1.63
CA PHE A 35 4.19 13.29 2.58
C PHE A 35 3.46 12.04 2.10
N ALA A 36 2.33 12.21 1.41
CA ALA A 36 1.54 11.10 0.90
C ALA A 36 2.23 10.31 -0.22
N LEU A 37 2.91 11.01 -1.14
CA LEU A 37 3.51 10.39 -2.32
C LEU A 37 4.64 9.39 -1.95
N PRO A 38 5.62 9.73 -1.09
CA PRO A 38 6.62 8.75 -0.64
C PRO A 38 6.00 7.52 0.03
N VAL A 39 4.98 7.71 0.87
CA VAL A 39 4.29 6.59 1.53
C VAL A 39 3.58 5.70 0.52
N LEU A 40 2.92 6.29 -0.47
CA LEU A 40 2.28 5.56 -1.56
C LEU A 40 3.29 4.71 -2.34
N VAL A 41 4.43 5.30 -2.71
CA VAL A 41 5.49 4.61 -3.45
C VAL A 41 6.06 3.45 -2.62
N ILE A 42 6.37 3.67 -1.34
CA ILE A 42 6.90 2.61 -0.47
C ILE A 42 5.87 1.51 -0.26
N ASP A 43 4.61 1.85 0.00
CA ASP A 43 3.56 0.85 0.19
C ASP A 43 3.27 0.05 -1.11
N PHE A 44 3.45 0.65 -2.30
CA PHE A 44 3.43 -0.05 -3.59
C PHE A 44 4.63 -0.98 -3.76
N LEU A 45 5.85 -0.49 -3.52
CA LEU A 45 7.08 -1.27 -3.65
C LEU A 45 7.09 -2.49 -2.72
N LYS A 46 6.47 -2.39 -1.54
CA LYS A 46 6.29 -3.52 -0.62
C LYS A 46 5.51 -4.68 -1.21
N GLY A 47 4.55 -4.41 -2.09
CA GLY A 47 3.82 -5.46 -2.82
C GLY A 47 4.56 -5.92 -4.06
N PHE A 48 5.21 -4.99 -4.77
CA PHE A 48 5.94 -5.25 -6.01
C PHE A 48 7.19 -6.11 -5.79
N LEU A 49 8.08 -5.72 -4.86
CA LEU A 49 9.40 -6.34 -4.73
C LEU A 49 9.36 -7.83 -4.33
N PRO A 50 8.57 -8.27 -3.33
CA PRO A 50 8.51 -9.68 -2.97
C PRO A 50 8.02 -10.56 -4.12
N VAL A 51 6.99 -10.09 -4.84
CA VAL A 51 6.44 -10.77 -6.01
C VAL A 51 7.45 -10.80 -7.16
N PHE A 52 8.14 -9.69 -7.42
CA PHE A 52 9.18 -9.59 -8.44
C PHE A 52 10.30 -10.61 -8.19
N PHE A 53 10.83 -10.64 -6.96
CA PHE A 53 11.91 -11.55 -6.60
C PHE A 53 11.46 -13.01 -6.59
N ALA A 54 10.24 -13.30 -6.13
CA ALA A 54 9.66 -14.63 -6.21
C ALA A 54 9.60 -15.15 -7.65
N LEU A 55 9.07 -14.33 -8.58
CA LEU A 55 8.99 -14.70 -9.99
C LEU A 55 10.37 -14.79 -10.66
N LYS A 56 11.29 -13.87 -10.33
CA LYS A 56 12.61 -13.81 -10.97
C LYS A 56 13.52 -14.97 -10.55
N PHE A 57 13.52 -15.34 -9.26
CA PHE A 57 14.45 -16.34 -8.74
C PHE A 57 13.87 -17.74 -8.63
N PHE A 58 12.58 -17.86 -8.29
CA PHE A 58 11.94 -19.17 -8.08
C PHE A 58 11.08 -19.61 -9.28
N GLN A 59 10.74 -18.67 -10.18
CA GLN A 59 9.90 -18.91 -11.36
C GLN A 59 8.54 -19.57 -11.05
N ASP A 60 8.12 -19.56 -9.79
CA ASP A 60 6.89 -20.15 -9.30
C ASP A 60 5.84 -19.06 -9.05
N LYS A 61 4.76 -19.14 -9.83
CA LYS A 61 3.61 -18.24 -9.70
C LYS A 61 2.84 -18.44 -8.40
N GLN A 62 2.72 -19.66 -7.91
CA GLN A 62 2.04 -19.94 -6.63
C GLN A 62 2.83 -19.34 -5.47
N PHE A 63 4.15 -19.53 -5.48
CA PHE A 63 5.03 -18.90 -4.50
C PHE A 63 4.95 -17.36 -4.55
N ALA A 64 4.96 -16.77 -5.74
CA ALA A 64 4.80 -15.33 -5.90
C ALA A 64 3.44 -14.80 -5.39
N LEU A 65 2.36 -15.56 -5.59
CA LEU A 65 1.04 -15.23 -5.02
C LEU A 65 1.06 -15.23 -3.50
N ILE A 66 1.68 -16.24 -2.88
CA ILE A 66 1.84 -16.34 -1.43
C ILE A 66 2.66 -15.14 -0.92
N CYS A 67 3.77 -14.78 -1.57
CA CYS A 67 4.57 -13.61 -1.22
C CYS A 67 3.75 -12.31 -1.31
N GLY A 68 2.98 -12.12 -2.38
CA GLY A 68 2.10 -10.96 -2.54
C GLY A 68 1.03 -10.89 -1.46
N PHE A 69 0.41 -12.02 -1.12
CA PHE A 69 -0.58 -12.12 -0.05
C PHE A 69 0.01 -11.76 1.32
N LEU A 70 1.17 -12.34 1.66
CA LEU A 70 1.87 -12.04 2.91
C LEU A 70 2.31 -10.57 2.99
N ALA A 71 2.73 -9.97 1.88
CA ALA A 71 3.07 -8.55 1.83
C ALA A 71 1.85 -7.65 2.14
N VAL A 72 0.69 -7.96 1.56
CA VAL A 72 -0.57 -7.24 1.84
C VAL A 72 -1.01 -7.46 3.28
N LEU A 73 -0.96 -8.70 3.79
CA LEU A 73 -1.26 -9.00 5.19
C LEU A 73 -0.36 -8.22 6.15
N GLY A 74 0.95 -8.18 5.90
CA GLY A 74 1.89 -7.41 6.73
C GLY A 74 1.64 -5.90 6.71
N HIS A 75 1.07 -5.36 5.62
CA HIS A 75 0.63 -3.96 5.56
C HIS A 75 -0.67 -3.71 6.33
N CYS A 76 -1.62 -4.64 6.29
CA CYS A 76 -2.90 -4.54 7.00
C CYS A 76 -2.74 -4.79 8.51
N PHE A 77 -1.89 -5.74 8.88
CA PHE A 77 -1.65 -6.19 10.25
C PHE A 77 -0.16 -6.10 10.66
N PRO A 78 0.45 -4.90 10.61
CA PRO A 78 1.83 -4.71 11.02
C PRO A 78 2.03 -4.92 12.52
N VAL A 79 2.98 -5.80 12.86
CA VAL A 79 3.31 -6.18 14.25
C VAL A 79 3.70 -4.97 15.10
N TYR A 80 4.50 -4.05 14.55
CA TYR A 80 5.05 -2.89 15.27
C TYR A 80 4.02 -1.83 15.68
N ILE A 81 2.76 -1.91 15.21
CA ILE A 81 1.67 -1.01 15.63
C ILE A 81 0.44 -1.76 16.14
N LYS A 82 0.64 -2.93 16.78
CA LYS A 82 -0.43 -3.73 17.39
C LYS A 82 -1.49 -4.16 16.37
N PHE A 83 -1.05 -4.59 15.18
CA PHE A 83 -1.90 -5.14 14.12
C PHE A 83 -3.00 -4.20 13.57
N LYS A 84 -2.87 -2.89 13.77
CA LYS A 84 -3.81 -1.88 13.26
C LYS A 84 -3.16 -1.05 12.14
N GLY A 85 -3.11 -1.62 10.94
CA GLY A 85 -2.41 -1.08 9.77
C GLY A 85 -3.27 -0.24 8.81
N GLY A 86 -2.89 -0.30 7.53
CA GLY A 86 -3.59 0.37 6.44
C GLY A 86 -4.59 -0.55 5.74
N LYS A 87 -5.27 -0.05 4.72
CA LYS A 87 -6.28 -0.82 3.95
C LYS A 87 -5.67 -1.73 2.87
N GLY A 88 -4.34 -1.75 2.70
CA GLY A 88 -3.67 -2.65 1.75
C GLY A 88 -3.72 -2.25 0.27
N VAL A 89 -4.55 -1.27 -0.13
CA VAL A 89 -4.79 -0.91 -1.54
C VAL A 89 -3.49 -0.72 -2.33
N ALA A 90 -2.60 0.18 -1.92
CA ALA A 90 -1.36 0.45 -2.65
C ALA A 90 -0.45 -0.79 -2.77
N THR A 91 -0.39 -1.61 -1.71
CA THR A 91 0.40 -2.85 -1.67
C THR A 91 -0.20 -3.91 -2.59
N THR A 92 -1.53 -4.04 -2.65
CA THR A 92 -2.21 -4.91 -3.60
C THR A 92 -1.95 -4.47 -5.04
N PHE A 93 -2.03 -3.17 -5.34
CA PHE A 93 -1.69 -2.65 -6.67
C PHE A 93 -0.23 -2.98 -7.04
N GLY A 94 0.71 -2.87 -6.09
CA GLY A 94 2.10 -3.28 -6.27
C GLY A 94 2.24 -4.74 -6.68
N ALA A 95 1.61 -5.66 -5.93
CA ALA A 95 1.67 -7.09 -6.23
C ALA A 95 1.02 -7.43 -7.59
N TYR A 96 -0.17 -6.88 -7.86
CA TYR A 96 -0.92 -7.15 -9.09
C TYR A 96 -0.26 -6.60 -10.35
N SER A 97 0.52 -5.51 -10.24
CA SER A 97 1.21 -4.92 -11.39
C SER A 97 2.14 -5.91 -12.11
N ILE A 98 2.67 -6.91 -11.39
CA ILE A 98 3.54 -7.95 -11.97
C ILE A 98 2.75 -9.25 -12.24
N LEU A 99 1.91 -9.67 -11.30
CA LEU A 99 1.17 -10.94 -11.42
C LEU A 99 0.18 -10.91 -12.58
N ALA A 100 -0.45 -9.76 -12.82
CA ALA A 100 -1.52 -9.61 -13.80
C ALA A 100 -1.59 -8.16 -14.31
N PHE A 101 -0.64 -7.79 -15.18
CA PHE A 101 -0.51 -6.42 -15.69
C PHE A 101 -1.78 -5.90 -16.40
N LYS A 102 -2.46 -6.74 -17.21
CA LYS A 102 -3.70 -6.34 -17.90
C LYS A 102 -4.85 -6.04 -16.93
N PRO A 103 -5.22 -6.93 -15.98
CA PRO A 103 -6.19 -6.60 -14.93
C PRO A 103 -5.80 -5.40 -14.08
N PHE A 104 -4.51 -5.24 -13.76
CA PHE A 104 -4.00 -4.08 -13.03
C PHE A 104 -4.35 -2.75 -13.73
N LEU A 105 -4.15 -2.65 -15.04
CA LEU A 105 -4.49 -1.44 -15.80
C LEU A 105 -5.99 -1.13 -15.76
N LEU A 106 -6.83 -2.15 -15.86
CA LEU A 106 -8.29 -1.99 -15.75
C LEU A 106 -8.68 -1.50 -14.35
N CYS A 107 -8.15 -2.13 -13.30
CA CYS A 107 -8.40 -1.70 -11.92
C CYS A 107 -7.93 -0.26 -11.67
N LEU A 108 -6.78 0.13 -12.23
CA LEU A 108 -6.26 1.49 -12.13
C LEU A 108 -7.18 2.49 -12.85
N ALA A 109 -7.65 2.16 -14.07
CA ALA A 109 -8.57 3.00 -14.81
C ALA A 109 -9.88 3.20 -14.05
N VAL A 110 -10.49 2.12 -13.55
CA VAL A 110 -11.72 2.19 -12.73
C VAL A 110 -11.49 3.03 -11.47
N PHE A 111 -10.38 2.81 -10.77
CA PHE A 111 -10.04 3.57 -9.56
C PHE A 111 -9.92 5.08 -9.85
N LEU A 112 -9.26 5.46 -10.95
CA LEU A 112 -9.10 6.86 -11.32
C LEU A 112 -10.43 7.50 -11.76
N ILE A 113 -11.27 6.77 -12.48
CA ILE A 113 -12.60 7.25 -12.89
C ILE A 113 -13.45 7.50 -11.65
N VAL A 114 -13.61 6.50 -10.78
CA VAL A 114 -14.41 6.61 -9.56
C VAL A 114 -13.85 7.70 -8.64
N SER A 115 -12.52 7.78 -8.48
CA SER A 115 -11.90 8.81 -7.64
C SER A 115 -12.07 10.23 -8.19
N LYS A 116 -12.28 10.41 -9.50
CA LYS A 116 -12.60 11.71 -10.09
C LYS A 116 -14.09 12.05 -9.96
N THR A 117 -14.97 11.07 -10.14
CA THR A 117 -16.44 11.27 -10.07
C THR A 117 -16.96 11.42 -8.64
N SER A 118 -16.33 10.76 -7.66
CA SER A 118 -16.71 10.83 -6.24
C SER A 118 -16.04 11.97 -5.47
N ARG A 119 -15.40 12.92 -6.17
CA ARG A 119 -14.87 14.17 -5.62
C ARG A 119 -15.76 15.33 -6.02
#